data_AF-A0A6N2DW32-F1
#
_entry.id   AF-A0A6N2DW32-F1
#
_cell.length_a   1.000
_cell.length_b   1.000
_cell.length_c   1.000
_cell.angle_alpha   90.00
_cell.angle_beta   90.00
_cell.angle_gamma   90.00
#
_symmetry.space_group_name_H-M   'P 1'
#
loop_
_entity.id
_entity.type
_entity.pdbx_description
1 polymer ?
#
loop_
_entity_poly.entity_id
_entity_poly.type
_entity_poly.pdbx_seq_one_letter_code
_entity_poly.pdbx_strand_id
1 'polypeptide(L)' 'GELIEYDDTQLIFTNPKQERTQDYVTGRFG' A
#
# COMPACT_ATOMS: atom_id res chain seq x y z
N GLY A 1 2.57 2.75 -16.73
CA GLY A 1 2.20 2.75 -15.31
C GLY A 1 2.50 1.37 -14.78
N GLU A 2 3.29 1.29 -13.71
CA GLU A 2 3.64 0.01 -13.09
C GLU A 2 2.63 -0.29 -11.98
N LEU A 3 2.16 -1.54 -11.92
CA LEU A 3 1.31 -2.01 -10.84
C LEU A 3 2.20 -2.28 -9.61
N ILE A 4 2.07 -1.44 -8.59
CA ILE A 4 2.89 -1.53 -7.38
C ILE A 4 2.43 -2.70 -6.49
N GLU A 5 1.11 -2.89 -6.35
CA GLU A 5 0.51 -3.95 -5.52
C GLU A 5 -0.89 -4.31 -6.03
N TYR A 6 -1.26 -5.59 -5.90
CA TYR A 6 -2.60 -6.11 -6.18
C TYR A 6 -2.90 -7.26 -5.21
N ASP A 7 -3.92 -7.09 -4.39
CA ASP A 7 -4.43 -8.04 -3.40
C ASP A 7 -5.86 -7.61 -2.99
N ASP A 8 -6.47 -8.30 -2.03
CA ASP A 8 -7.76 -7.90 -1.48
C ASP A 8 -7.69 -6.49 -0.89
N THR A 9 -8.71 -5.68 -1.17
CA THR A 9 -8.79 -4.29 -0.71
C THR A 9 -8.61 -4.19 0.80
N GLN A 10 -9.20 -5.10 1.57
CA GLN A 10 -9.03 -5.11 3.02
C GLN A 10 -7.57 -5.31 3.42
N LEU A 11 -6.87 -6.27 2.80
CA LEU A 11 -5.46 -6.54 3.08
C LEU A 11 -4.58 -5.34 2.71
N ILE A 12 -4.83 -4.70 1.57
CA ILE A 12 -4.08 -3.51 1.13
C ILE A 12 -4.16 -2.37 2.16
N PHE A 13 -5.30 -2.17 2.81
CA PHE A 13 -5.48 -1.07 3.77
C PHE A 13 -5.17 -1.44 5.23
N THR A 14 -5.20 -2.73 5.60
CA THR A 14 -4.92 -3.16 6.98
C THR A 14 -3.52 -3.74 7.17
N ASN A 15 -2.96 -4.36 6.13
CA ASN A 15 -1.66 -5.02 6.16
C ASN A 15 -1.02 -5.05 4.75
N PRO A 16 -0.67 -3.88 4.17
CA PRO A 16 -0.02 -3.82 2.87
C PRO A 16 1.32 -4.57 2.91
N LYS A 17 1.63 -5.31 1.84
CA LYS A 17 2.89 -6.06 1.72
C LYS A 17 4.02 -5.19 1.17
N GLN A 18 3.68 -4.14 0.41
CA GLN A 18 4.68 -3.23 -0.15
C GLN A 18 4.84 -1.99 0.72
N GLU A 19 6.10 -1.65 1.03
CA GLU A 19 6.48 -0.45 1.78
C GLU A 19 5.92 0.84 1.14
N ARG A 20 5.95 0.93 -0.20
CA ARG A 20 5.38 2.07 -0.94
C ARG A 20 3.87 2.22 -0.72
N THR A 21 3.14 1.12 -0.62
CA THR A 21 1.70 1.13 -0.32
C THR A 21 1.47 1.48 1.14
N GLN A 22 2.31 0.98 2.05
CA GLN A 22 2.26 1.32 3.46
C GLN A 22 2.50 2.82 3.69
N ASP A 23 3.51 3.41 3.06
CA ASP A 23 3.78 4.85 3.15
C ASP A 23 2.62 5.68 2.57
N TYR A 24 1.97 5.17 1.51
CA TYR A 24 0.78 5.76 0.92
C TYR A 24 -0.45 5.72 1.82
N VAL A 25 -0.73 4.56 2.41
CA VAL A 25 -1.87 4.37 3.33
C VAL A 25 -1.65 5.13 4.64
N THR A 26 -0.42 5.16 5.15
CA THR A 26 -0.09 5.87 6.41
C THR A 26 0.13 7.36 6.22
N GLY A 27 0.23 7.84 4.97
CA GLY A 27 0.45 9.25 4.66
C GLY A 27 1.80 9.76 5.15
N ARG A 28 2.78 8.86 5.33
CA ARG A 28 4.13 9.20 5.81
C ARG A 28 4.99 9.69 4.65
N PHE A 29 4.48 10.65 3.91
CA PHE A 29 5.23 11.40 2.92
C PHE A 29 5.83 12.60 3.63
N GLY A 30 7.15 12.61 3.76
CA GLY A 30 7.89 13.81 4.16
C GLY A 30 7.68 14.95 3.17
#